data_AF-A0A7Z9XGS5-F1
#
_entry.id   AF-A0A7Z9XGS5-F1
#
_cell.length_a   1.000
_cell.length_b   1.000
_cell.length_c   1.000
_cell.angle_alpha   90.00
_cell.angle_beta   90.00
_cell.angle_gamma   90.00
#
_symmetry.space_group_name_H-M   'P 1'
#
loop_
_entity.id
_entity.type
_entity.pdbx_description
1 polymer ?
#
loop_
_entity_poly.entity_id
_entity_poly.type
_entity_poly.pdbx_seq_one_letter_code
_entity_poly.pdbx_strand_id
1 'polypeptide(L)'
;AHAPLADLFLDTVKMGCGQILVETHSENLLLRLRRRIAEGADPNLVSIYWIEDLDDGSSIVRRIRILPNGEVDFWPEGIFSESYQEVRAMRRAVRNSSGPESTR
;
A
#
# COMPACT_ATOMS: atom_id res chain seq x y z
N ALA A 1 7.22 0.73 -9.28
CA ALA A 1 7.46 -0.42 -10.18
C ALA A 1 6.34 -1.46 -10.15
N HIS A 2 5.76 -1.83 -9.00
CA HIS A 2 4.87 -3.00 -8.91
C HIS A 2 3.39 -2.78 -9.27
N ALA A 3 2.94 -1.54 -9.53
CA ALA A 3 1.53 -1.29 -9.85
C ALA A 3 1.00 -2.13 -11.04
N PRO A 4 1.74 -2.31 -12.17
CA PRO A 4 1.27 -3.16 -13.26
C PRO A 4 1.02 -4.64 -12.89
N LEU A 5 1.71 -5.15 -11.85
CA LEU A 5 1.49 -6.53 -11.38
C LEU A 5 0.10 -6.69 -10.75
N ALA A 6 -0.45 -5.66 -10.11
CA ALA A 6 -1.82 -5.71 -9.58
C ALA A 6 -2.85 -5.96 -10.68
N ASP A 7 -2.65 -5.34 -11.84
CA ASP A 7 -3.52 -5.52 -13.00
C ASP A 7 -3.40 -6.95 -13.54
N LEU A 8 -2.16 -7.43 -13.72
CA LEU A 8 -1.89 -8.80 -14.14
C LEU A 8 -2.54 -9.84 -13.21
N PHE A 9 -2.41 -9.66 -11.89
CA PHE A 9 -2.99 -10.58 -10.90
C PHE A 9 -4.51 -10.57 -10.95
N LEU A 10 -5.13 -9.39 -11.01
CA LEU A 10 -6.59 -9.25 -11.14
C LEU A 10 -7.11 -9.90 -12.42
N ASP A 11 -6.44 -9.67 -13.54
CA ASP A 11 -6.85 -10.26 -14.82
C ASP A 11 -6.73 -11.79 -14.79
N THR A 12 -5.66 -12.31 -14.20
CA THR A 12 -5.44 -13.77 -14.06
C THR A 12 -6.55 -14.43 -13.24
N VAL A 13 -6.93 -13.85 -12.09
CA VAL A 13 -8.00 -14.44 -11.25
C VAL A 13 -9.38 -14.27 -11.88
N LYS A 14 -9.64 -13.16 -12.59
CA LYS A 14 -10.89 -12.94 -13.34
C LYS A 14 -11.09 -13.96 -14.46
N MET A 15 -10.01 -14.37 -15.12
CA MET A 15 -10.06 -15.42 -16.15
C MET A 15 -10.29 -16.82 -15.55
N GLY A 16 -10.32 -16.97 -14.22
CA GLY A 16 -10.46 -18.27 -13.57
C GLY A 16 -9.21 -19.15 -13.70
N CYS A 17 -8.06 -18.56 -14.04
CA CYS A 17 -6.82 -19.30 -14.31
C CYS A 17 -6.04 -19.68 -13.02
N GLY A 18 -6.70 -19.74 -11.86
CA GLY A 18 -6.11 -20.17 -10.60
C GLY A 18 -6.25 -19.15 -9.47
N GLN A 19 -5.52 -19.42 -8.38
CA GLN A 19 -5.44 -18.57 -7.19
C GLN A 19 -4.00 -18.10 -7.00
N ILE A 20 -3.82 -16.82 -6.65
CA ILE A 20 -2.51 -16.21 -6.45
C ILE A 20 -2.38 -15.85 -4.97
N LEU A 21 -1.28 -16.29 -4.35
CA LEU A 21 -0.85 -15.84 -3.03
C LEU A 21 0.38 -14.95 -3.18
N VAL A 22 0.32 -13.74 -2.63
CA VAL A 22 1.39 -12.74 -2.74
C VAL A 22 1.78 -12.26 -1.35
N GLU A 23 3.06 -12.37 -1.02
CA GLU A 23 3.67 -11.69 0.12
C GLU A 23 4.36 -10.41 -0.39
N THR A 24 4.04 -9.26 0.19
CA THR A 24 4.57 -7.99 -0.30
C THR A 24 4.48 -6.86 0.72
N HIS A 25 5.52 -6.01 0.73
CA HIS A 25 5.52 -4.71 1.39
C HIS A 25 5.31 -3.55 0.40
N SER A 26 4.75 -3.82 -0.78
CA SER A 26 4.62 -2.80 -1.82
C SER A 26 3.35 -1.97 -1.67
N GLU A 27 3.50 -0.74 -1.18
CA GLU A 27 2.41 0.25 -1.13
C GLU A 27 1.72 0.42 -2.50
N ASN A 28 2.52 0.57 -3.55
CA ASN A 28 2.04 0.80 -4.91
C ASN A 28 1.15 -0.34 -5.44
N LEU A 29 1.41 -1.59 -5.04
CA LEU A 29 0.59 -2.73 -5.42
C LEU A 29 -0.79 -2.64 -4.75
N LEU A 30 -0.82 -2.41 -3.44
CA LEU A 30 -2.06 -2.29 -2.67
C LEU A 30 -2.89 -1.08 -3.11
N LEU A 31 -2.26 0.07 -3.33
CA LEU A 31 -2.94 1.26 -3.86
C LEU A 31 -3.54 0.98 -5.24
N ARG A 32 -2.83 0.27 -6.12
CA ARG A 32 -3.36 -0.08 -7.44
C ARG A 32 -4.55 -1.04 -7.34
N LEU A 33 -4.47 -2.09 -6.51
CA LEU A 33 -5.58 -3.01 -6.27
C LEU A 33 -6.82 -2.28 -5.76
N ARG A 34 -6.67 -1.46 -4.72
CA ARG A 34 -7.76 -0.67 -4.13
C ARG A 34 -8.41 0.26 -5.16
N ARG A 35 -7.60 0.96 -5.96
CA ARG A 35 -8.10 1.79 -7.06
C ARG A 35 -8.88 0.98 -8.10
N ARG A 36 -8.43 -0.23 -8.46
CA ARG A 36 -9.16 -1.11 -9.38
C ARG A 36 -10.51 -1.57 -8.82
N ILE A 37 -10.59 -1.85 -7.53
CA ILE A 37 -11.86 -2.12 -6.86
C ILE A 37 -12.80 -0.91 -6.96
N ALA A 38 -12.30 0.29 -6.65
CA ALA A 38 -13.07 1.53 -6.78
C ALA A 38 -13.54 1.82 -8.22
N GLU A 39 -12.78 1.37 -9.22
CA GLU A 39 -13.12 1.44 -10.65
C GLU A 39 -14.12 0.35 -11.10
N GLY A 40 -14.58 -0.52 -10.19
CA GLY A 40 -15.63 -1.51 -10.46
C GLY A 40 -15.15 -2.97 -10.54
N ALA A 41 -13.90 -3.27 -10.18
CA ALA A 41 -13.50 -4.67 -9.98
C ALA A 41 -14.17 -5.25 -8.73
N ASP A 42 -14.55 -6.53 -8.77
CA ASP A 42 -15.20 -7.21 -7.64
C ASP A 42 -14.25 -7.30 -6.44
N PRO A 43 -14.57 -6.69 -5.28
CA PRO A 43 -13.74 -6.76 -4.08
C PRO A 43 -13.53 -8.19 -3.57
N ASN A 44 -14.41 -9.14 -3.89
CA ASN A 44 -14.27 -10.53 -3.45
C ASN A 44 -13.13 -11.28 -4.15
N LEU A 45 -12.61 -10.74 -5.25
CA LEU A 45 -11.43 -11.29 -5.94
C LEU A 45 -10.13 -11.04 -5.15
N VAL A 46 -10.16 -10.17 -4.14
CA VAL A 46 -8.98 -9.77 -3.38
C VAL A 46 -9.23 -10.00 -1.89
N SER A 47 -8.29 -10.65 -1.21
CA SER A 47 -8.25 -10.70 0.25
C SER A 47 -6.90 -10.22 0.73
N ILE A 48 -6.89 -9.23 1.62
CA ILE A 48 -5.67 -8.68 2.22
C ILE A 48 -5.58 -9.20 3.65
N TYR A 49 -4.39 -9.69 4.00
CA TYR A 49 -4.04 -10.10 5.35
C TYR A 49 -2.79 -9.34 5.78
N TRP A 50 -2.87 -8.69 6.93
CA TRP A 50 -1.75 -8.06 7.60
C TRP A 50 -1.18 -9.03 8.63
N ILE A 51 0.14 -9.16 8.63
CA ILE A 51 0.89 -9.94 9.61
C ILE A 51 1.53 -8.96 10.57
N GLU A 52 1.23 -9.09 11.85
CA GLU A 52 1.80 -8.27 12.93
C GLU A 52 2.63 -9.18 13.83
N ASP A 53 3.91 -8.89 13.96
CA ASP A 53 4.82 -9.61 14.84
C ASP A 53 4.68 -9.08 16.26
N LEU A 54 4.63 -9.99 17.23
CA LEU A 54 4.52 -9.72 18.65
C LEU A 54 5.89 -9.87 19.34
N ASP A 55 6.06 -9.18 20.47
CA ASP A 55 7.31 -9.18 21.24
C ASP A 55 7.71 -10.57 21.77
N ASP A 56 6.76 -11.50 21.88
CA ASP A 56 7.00 -12.88 22.31
C ASP A 56 7.49 -13.81 21.17
N GLY A 57 7.69 -13.26 19.97
CA GLY A 57 8.15 -13.97 18.78
C GLY A 57 7.03 -14.70 18.03
N SER A 58 5.76 -14.54 18.43
CA SER A 58 4.61 -15.00 17.66
C SER A 58 4.13 -13.93 16.67
N SER A 59 3.27 -14.30 15.73
CA SER A 59 2.64 -13.35 14.80
C SER A 59 1.13 -13.51 14.80
N ILE A 60 0.41 -12.41 14.69
CA ILE A 60 -1.05 -12.38 14.51
C ILE A 60 -1.40 -11.99 13.09
N VAL A 61 -2.43 -12.66 12.55
CA VAL A 61 -2.95 -12.39 11.21
C VAL A 61 -4.26 -11.63 11.33
N ARG A 62 -4.33 -10.46 10.71
CA ARG A 62 -5.53 -9.62 10.68
C ARG A 62 -6.00 -9.43 9.25
N ARG A 63 -7.25 -9.80 8.97
CA ARG A 63 -7.85 -9.56 7.67
C ARG A 63 -8.19 -8.08 7.51
N ILE A 64 -7.83 -7.50 6.38
CA ILE A 64 -8.25 -6.16 5.96
C ILE A 64 -9.31 -6.32 4.87
N ARG A 65 -10.51 -5.80 5.11
CA ARG A 65 -11.61 -5.84 4.15
C ARG A 65 -11.54 -4.63 3.24
N ILE A 66 -11.52 -4.85 1.93
CA ILE A 66 -11.68 -3.79 0.93
C ILE A 66 -13.18 -3.62 0.66
N LEU A 67 -13.64 -2.37 0.73
CA LEU A 67 -15.00 -1.98 0.39
C LEU A 67 -15.13 -1.72 -1.13
N PRO A 68 -16.34 -1.75 -1.71
CA PRO A 68 -16.54 -1.52 -3.14
C PRO A 68 -16.02 -0.17 -3.66
N ASN A 69 -15.89 0.85 -2.79
CA ASN A 69 -15.31 2.15 -3.13
C ASN A 69 -13.77 2.19 -3.03
N GLY A 70 -13.11 1.06 -2.77
CA GLY A 70 -11.65 0.95 -2.60
C GLY A 70 -11.13 1.39 -1.22
N GLU A 71 -12.01 1.79 -0.30
CA GLU A 71 -11.66 1.99 1.10
C GLU A 71 -11.43 0.67 1.82
N VAL A 72 -10.84 0.74 3.00
CA VAL A 72 -10.55 -0.41 3.86
C VAL A 72 -11.17 -0.20 5.24
N ASP A 73 -11.61 -1.27 5.87
CA ASP A 73 -12.21 -1.24 7.21
C ASP A 73 -11.20 -0.86 8.31
N PHE A 74 -9.96 -1.26 8.14
CA PHE A 74 -8.85 -0.95 9.02
C PHE A 74 -7.56 -0.83 8.20
N TRP A 75 -6.65 0.03 8.67
CA TRP A 75 -5.31 0.16 8.13
C TRP A 75 -4.30 0.19 9.28
N PRO A 76 -3.27 -0.68 9.30
CA PRO A 76 -2.30 -0.67 10.38
C PRO A 76 -1.52 0.64 10.44
N GLU A 77 -1.21 1.08 11.66
CA GLU A 77 -0.49 2.32 11.88
C GLU A 77 0.97 2.19 11.39
N GLY A 78 1.52 3.27 10.83
CA GLY A 78 2.92 3.30 10.34
C GLY A 78 3.17 2.61 8.99
N ILE A 79 2.21 1.84 8.47
CA ILE A 79 2.27 1.21 7.13
C ILE A 79 2.56 2.24 6.05
N PHE A 80 3.64 2.02 5.30
CA PHE A 80 4.09 2.84 4.16
C PHE A 80 4.32 4.33 4.49
N SER A 81 4.48 4.65 5.77
CA SER A 81 4.73 6.03 6.22
C SER A 81 6.12 6.53 5.85
N GLU A 82 7.07 5.65 5.52
CA GLU A 82 8.45 5.97 5.12
C GLU A 82 8.49 6.97 3.96
N SER A 83 7.75 6.70 2.87
CA SER A 83 7.68 7.60 1.72
C SER A 83 7.23 9.00 2.12
N TYR A 84 6.28 9.10 3.03
CA TYR A 84 5.80 10.38 3.56
C TYR A 84 6.83 11.06 4.47
N GLN A 85 7.53 10.30 5.32
CA GLN A 85 8.61 10.85 6.16
C GLN A 85 9.78 11.35 5.32
N GLU A 86 10.18 10.62 4.27
CA GLU A 86 11.23 11.02 3.34
C GLU A 86 10.85 12.31 2.60
N VAL A 87 9.61 12.43 2.12
CA VAL A 87 9.13 13.70 1.51
C VAL A 87 9.17 14.85 2.51
N ARG A 88 8.82 14.62 3.78
CA ARG A 88 8.93 15.65 4.83
C ARG A 88 10.38 16.01 5.12
N ALA A 89 11.28 15.04 5.17
CA ALA A 89 12.70 15.25 5.40
C ALA A 89 13.32 16.06 4.26
N MET A 90 13.04 15.70 3.00
CA MET A 90 13.47 16.46 1.81
C MET A 90 12.98 17.91 1.85
N ARG A 91 11.69 18.15 2.16
CA ARG A 91 11.14 19.51 2.28
C ARG A 91 11.82 20.33 3.37
N ARG A 92 12.15 19.70 4.50
CA ARG A 92 12.92 20.34 5.59
C ARG A 92 14.34 20.69 5.14
N ALA A 93 15.00 19.78 4.42
CA ALA A 93 16.35 19.98 3.89
C ALA A 93 16.39 21.17 2.91
N VAL A 94 15.48 21.21 1.92
CA VAL A 94 15.37 22.33 0.96
C VAL A 94 15.18 23.66 1.68
N ARG A 95 14.26 23.73 2.66
CA ARG A 95 14.03 24.96 3.44
C ARG A 95 15.27 25.42 4.22
N ASN A 96 16.03 24.48 4.78
CA ASN A 96 17.23 24.79 5.54
C ASN A 96 18.42 25.19 4.64
N SER A 97 18.50 24.64 3.42
CA SER A 97 19.52 25.03 2.43
C SER A 97 19.23 26.36 1.74
N SER A 98 17.99 26.86 1.80
CA SER A 98 17.58 28.16 1.24
C SER A 98 17.61 29.31 2.27
N GLY A 99 18.38 29.17 3.35
CA GLY A 99 18.73 30.29 4.25
C GLY A 99 19.52 31.37 3.51
N PRO A 100 19.49 32.66 3.94
CA PRO A 100 19.57 33.80 3.04
C PRO A 100 20.98 34.03 2.48
N GLU A 101 21.23 33.61 1.24
CA GLU A 101 22.21 34.27 0.37
C GLU A 101 21.56 35.47 -0.31
N SER A 102 21.62 36.63 0.35
CA SER A 102 21.84 37.96 -0.26
C SER A 102 21.49 39.06 0.74
N THR A 103 22.47 39.45 1.56
CA THR A 103 22.63 40.85 1.99
C THR A 103 24.11 41.04 2.34
N ARG A 104 24.97 41.15 1.33
CA ARG A 104 26.23 41.90 1.38
C ARG A 104 26.54 42.44 0.00
#